data_AF-B0XH29-F1
#
_entry.id   AF-B0XH29-F1
#
_cell.length_a   1.000
_cell.length_b   1.000
_cell.length_c   1.000
_cell.angle_alpha   90.00
_cell.angle_beta   90.00
_cell.angle_gamma   90.00
#
_symmetry.space_group_name_H-M   'P 1'
#
loop_
_entity.id
_entity.type
_entity.pdbx_description
1 polymer ?
#
loop_
_entity_poly.entity_id
_entity_poly.type
_entity_poly.pdbx_seq_one_letter_code
_entity_poly.pdbx_strand_id
1 'polypeptide(L)'
;MQLSFSRLGLLNSSYLKPEVDNTLNSFDYALLMKTALVKIPALPFAYVMDRYRWDLFEGSANFEEDANRYFWYLLESEQGIKPSLNTDRTHLFDAAAKYHFPDNTPYVRYFLANILSFQLLEGLCRKSIYGSVDTPYQLPMPLHRCDLYGSKRVGRVLKKALAPGGSQHWTTVLKTLTGKEEISVDSMVRYFEPLTKYLDKIIKQQGIPVGW
;
A
#
# COMPACT_ATOMS: atom_id res chain seq x y z
N MET A 1 -10.74 3.05 -11.80
CA MET A 1 -11.56 4.03 -11.01
C MET A 1 -11.83 5.32 -11.79
N GLN A 2 -10.81 6.08 -12.23
CA GLN A 2 -10.97 7.29 -13.07
C GLN A 2 -11.70 7.01 -14.40
N LEU A 3 -11.31 5.95 -15.11
CA LEU A 3 -12.01 5.48 -16.31
C LEU A 3 -13.44 5.02 -16.03
N SER A 4 -13.68 4.38 -14.88
CA SER A 4 -15.02 3.96 -14.47
C SER A 4 -15.93 5.14 -14.15
N PHE A 5 -15.47 6.18 -13.46
CA PHE A 5 -16.29 7.35 -13.16
C PHE A 5 -16.63 8.17 -14.40
N SER A 6 -15.69 8.32 -15.34
CA SER A 6 -16.01 8.93 -16.64
C SER A 6 -16.94 8.06 -17.47
N ARG A 7 -16.78 6.73 -17.46
CA ARG A 7 -17.74 5.80 -18.11
C ARG A 7 -19.14 5.87 -17.50
N LEU A 8 -19.23 6.12 -16.20
CA LEU A 8 -20.49 6.29 -15.47
C LEU A 8 -21.04 7.73 -15.54
N GLY A 9 -20.38 8.64 -16.28
CA GLY A 9 -20.81 10.04 -16.41
C GLY A 9 -20.64 10.91 -15.17
N LEU A 10 -19.97 10.39 -14.13
CA LEU A 10 -19.77 11.07 -12.84
C LEU A 10 -18.55 12.02 -12.84
N LEU A 11 -17.74 11.98 -13.90
CA LEU A 11 -16.55 12.80 -14.08
C LEU A 11 -16.48 13.34 -15.51
N ASN A 12 -16.48 14.66 -15.64
CA ASN A 12 -16.34 15.33 -16.94
C ASN A 12 -14.92 15.07 -17.49
N SER A 13 -14.86 14.54 -18.71
CA SER A 13 -13.62 14.15 -19.38
C SER A 13 -12.69 15.32 -19.69
N SER A 14 -13.19 16.56 -19.66
CA SER A 14 -12.36 17.77 -19.82
C SER A 14 -11.29 17.90 -18.72
N TYR A 15 -11.58 17.43 -17.50
CA TYR A 15 -10.63 17.43 -16.37
C TYR A 15 -9.57 16.32 -16.46
N LEU A 16 -9.68 15.43 -17.45
CA LEU A 16 -8.71 14.35 -17.69
C LEU A 16 -7.63 14.73 -18.70
N LYS A 17 -7.69 15.94 -19.28
CA LYS A 17 -6.67 16.39 -20.24
C LYS A 17 -5.30 16.47 -19.55
N PRO A 18 -4.23 15.92 -20.15
CA PRO A 18 -2.87 16.05 -19.62
C PRO A 18 -2.50 17.53 -19.45
N GLU A 19 -1.77 17.85 -18.39
CA GLU A 19 -1.14 19.18 -18.30
C GLU A 19 -0.01 19.26 -19.33
N VAL A 20 0.21 20.45 -19.89
CA VAL A 20 0.91 20.76 -21.16
C VAL A 20 2.28 20.09 -21.37
N ASP A 21 2.90 19.56 -20.31
CA ASP A 21 4.25 18.96 -20.34
C ASP A 21 4.35 17.57 -19.66
N ASN A 22 3.25 16.99 -19.16
CA ASN A 22 3.25 15.69 -18.46
C ASN A 22 2.07 14.84 -18.89
N THR A 23 2.27 13.54 -19.07
CA THR A 23 1.22 12.54 -19.37
C THR A 23 0.14 12.42 -18.28
N LEU A 24 0.29 13.16 -17.18
CA LEU A 24 -0.56 13.19 -15.99
C LEU A 24 -1.30 14.52 -15.87
N ASN A 25 -2.44 14.48 -15.18
CA ASN A 25 -3.30 15.62 -14.87
C ASN A 25 -3.47 15.76 -13.36
N SER A 26 -4.06 16.89 -12.93
CA SER A 26 -4.35 17.17 -11.51
C SER A 26 -5.17 16.07 -10.82
N PHE A 27 -6.06 15.37 -11.53
CA PHE A 27 -6.81 14.25 -10.98
C PHE A 27 -5.92 13.05 -10.66
N ASP A 28 -4.92 12.73 -11.50
CA ASP A 28 -3.99 11.63 -11.21
C ASP A 28 -3.21 11.92 -9.92
N TYR A 29 -2.72 13.15 -9.74
CA TYR A 29 -2.03 13.53 -8.51
C TYR A 29 -2.96 13.48 -7.29
N ALA A 30 -4.21 13.94 -7.41
CA ALA A 30 -5.18 13.85 -6.33
C ALA A 30 -5.51 12.39 -5.97
N LEU A 31 -5.66 11.51 -6.97
CA LEU A 31 -5.88 10.07 -6.77
C LEU A 31 -4.67 9.41 -6.11
N LEU A 32 -3.46 9.69 -6.61
CA LEU A 32 -2.22 9.17 -6.06
C LEU A 32 -2.04 9.63 -4.61
N MET A 33 -2.21 10.93 -4.33
CA MET A 33 -2.11 11.49 -2.98
C MET A 33 -3.13 10.86 -2.03
N LYS A 34 -4.40 10.80 -2.44
CA LYS A 34 -5.46 10.15 -1.64
C LYS A 34 -5.12 8.70 -1.34
N THR A 35 -4.60 7.97 -2.32
CA THR A 35 -4.19 6.57 -2.15
C THR A 35 -2.97 6.47 -1.23
N ALA A 36 -2.00 7.38 -1.38
CA ALA A 36 -0.78 7.41 -0.58
C ALA A 36 -1.07 7.67 0.89
N LEU A 37 -1.95 8.62 1.22
CA LEU A 37 -2.35 8.92 2.61
C LEU A 37 -2.95 7.70 3.33
N VAL A 38 -3.58 6.79 2.60
CA VAL A 38 -4.13 5.54 3.17
C VAL A 38 -3.09 4.43 3.21
N LYS A 39 -2.26 4.33 2.18
CA LYS A 39 -1.39 3.17 1.94
C LYS A 39 0.00 3.33 2.54
N ILE A 40 0.62 4.49 2.41
CA ILE A 40 2.01 4.71 2.82
C ILE A 40 2.14 4.80 4.34
N PRO A 41 1.40 5.64 5.09
CA PRO A 41 1.50 5.67 6.55
C PRO A 41 1.08 4.36 7.23
N ALA A 42 0.23 3.56 6.59
CA ALA A 42 -0.20 2.27 7.11
C ALA A 42 0.92 1.21 7.12
N LEU A 43 1.97 1.35 6.30
CA LEU A 43 3.09 0.40 6.25
C LEU A 43 3.91 0.39 7.56
N PRO A 44 4.53 1.52 7.97
CA PRO A 44 5.30 1.53 9.22
C PRO A 44 4.40 1.27 10.43
N PHE A 45 3.15 1.72 10.43
CA PHE A 45 2.19 1.34 11.47
C PHE A 45 2.04 -0.18 11.55
N ALA A 46 1.76 -0.86 10.44
CA ALA A 46 1.56 -2.30 10.43
C ALA A 46 2.81 -3.08 10.81
N TYR A 47 3.98 -2.57 10.45
CA TYR A 47 5.28 -3.12 10.86
C TYR A 47 5.46 -3.04 12.38
N VAL A 48 5.28 -1.84 12.97
CA VAL A 48 5.42 -1.62 14.41
C VAL A 48 4.50 -2.52 15.23
N MET A 49 3.24 -2.70 14.81
CA MET A 49 2.27 -3.48 15.59
C MET A 49 2.74 -4.92 15.86
N ASP A 50 3.22 -5.64 14.84
CA ASP A 50 3.68 -7.02 15.03
C ASP A 50 5.14 -7.10 15.45
N ARG A 51 6.00 -6.14 15.09
CA ARG A 51 7.37 -6.02 15.65
C ARG A 51 7.30 -5.96 17.18
N TYR A 52 6.50 -5.03 17.71
CA TYR A 52 6.25 -4.88 19.14
C TYR A 52 5.78 -6.17 19.81
N ARG A 53 4.83 -6.88 19.20
CA ARG A 53 4.32 -8.16 19.74
C ARG A 53 5.38 -9.24 19.74
N TRP A 54 6.16 -9.35 18.66
CA TRP A 54 7.24 -10.33 18.58
C TRP A 54 8.29 -10.07 19.64
N ASP A 55 8.69 -8.82 19.83
CA ASP A 55 9.67 -8.42 20.86
C ASP A 55 9.19 -8.78 22.28
N LEU A 56 7.90 -8.58 22.57
CA LEU A 56 7.31 -9.03 23.83
C LEU A 56 7.26 -10.57 23.95
N PHE A 57 6.88 -11.28 22.87
CA PHE A 57 6.74 -12.73 22.89
C PHE A 57 8.07 -13.47 22.97
N GLU A 58 9.13 -12.93 22.38
CA GLU A 58 10.48 -13.50 22.47
C GLU A 58 11.23 -13.05 23.73
N GLY A 59 10.69 -12.07 24.46
CA GLY A 59 11.26 -11.56 25.71
C GLY A 59 12.37 -10.53 25.53
N SER A 60 12.56 -9.97 24.34
CA SER A 60 13.51 -8.88 24.09
C SER A 60 13.00 -7.53 24.62
N ALA A 61 11.68 -7.38 24.81
CA ALA A 61 11.06 -6.29 25.56
C ALA A 61 10.34 -6.83 26.81
N ASN A 62 10.60 -6.21 27.97
CA ASN A 62 9.93 -6.56 29.23
C ASN A 62 8.54 -5.92 29.28
N PHE A 63 7.50 -6.76 29.39
CA PHE A 63 6.12 -6.29 29.45
C PHE A 63 5.84 -5.44 30.71
N GLU A 64 6.31 -5.88 31.88
CA GLU A 64 6.02 -5.23 33.17
C GLU A 64 6.76 -3.89 33.31
N GLU A 65 7.93 -3.76 32.70
CA GLU A 65 8.80 -2.59 32.86
C GLU A 65 8.63 -1.56 31.74
N ASP A 66 8.53 -2.02 30.48
CA ASP A 66 8.73 -1.16 29.32
C ASP A 66 7.60 -1.21 28.29
N ALA A 67 6.55 -2.02 28.46
CA ALA A 67 5.55 -2.28 27.42
C ALA A 67 5.03 -0.99 26.74
N ASN A 68 4.59 0.00 27.49
CA ASN A 68 4.02 1.22 26.91
C ASN A 68 5.08 2.16 26.34
N ARG A 69 6.20 2.31 27.05
CA ARG A 69 7.33 3.13 26.61
C ARG A 69 7.91 2.60 25.30
N TYR A 70 8.08 1.28 25.20
CA TYR A 70 8.62 0.62 24.02
C TYR A 70 7.67 0.74 22.82
N PHE A 71 6.36 0.62 23.05
CA PHE A 71 5.36 0.87 22.01
C PHE A 71 5.50 2.27 21.40
N TRP A 72 5.59 3.31 22.24
CA TRP A 72 5.77 4.69 21.77
C TRP A 72 7.15 4.93 21.13
N TYR A 73 8.21 4.30 21.64
CA TYR A 73 9.53 4.32 21.02
C TYR A 73 9.51 3.78 19.59
N LEU A 74 8.83 2.65 19.36
CA LEU A 74 8.68 2.08 18.01
C LEU A 74 7.85 2.99 17.09
N LEU A 75 6.76 3.58 17.61
CA LEU A 75 5.96 4.53 16.84
C LEU A 75 6.76 5.78 16.46
N GLU A 76 7.56 6.33 17.37
CA GLU A 76 8.39 7.49 17.10
C GLU A 76 9.51 7.16 16.12
N SER A 77 10.24 6.07 16.32
CA SER A 77 11.36 5.68 15.45
C SER A 77 10.94 5.28 14.03
N GLU A 78 9.78 4.64 13.85
CA GLU A 78 9.35 4.15 12.54
C GLU A 78 8.33 5.06 11.83
N GLN A 79 7.60 5.91 12.56
CA GLN A 79 6.55 6.78 11.99
C GLN A 79 6.72 8.26 12.30
N GLY A 80 7.59 8.66 13.22
CA GLY A 80 7.74 10.05 13.64
C GLY A 80 6.53 10.58 14.40
N ILE A 81 5.78 9.70 15.07
CA ILE A 81 4.63 10.08 15.89
C ILE A 81 4.94 9.82 17.36
N LYS A 82 4.53 10.76 18.22
CA LYS A 82 4.71 10.69 19.66
C LYS A 82 3.39 10.98 20.39
N PRO A 83 3.22 10.50 21.63
CA PRO A 83 2.02 10.79 22.38
C PRO A 83 1.95 12.28 22.75
N SER A 84 0.76 12.76 23.12
CA SER A 84 0.59 14.09 23.70
C SER A 84 1.41 14.22 25.01
N LEU A 85 2.11 15.34 25.17
CA LEU A 85 3.05 15.59 26.28
C LEU A 85 2.38 15.82 27.64
N ASN A 86 1.07 16.04 27.68
CA ASN A 86 0.36 16.51 28.88
C ASN A 86 -0.24 15.38 29.74
N THR A 87 0.18 14.13 29.54
CA THR A 87 -0.43 12.98 30.24
C THR A 87 0.65 12.00 30.65
N ASP A 88 0.69 11.66 31.94
CA ASP A 88 1.47 10.53 32.41
C ASP A 88 0.90 9.23 31.85
N ARG A 89 1.76 8.47 31.16
CA ARG A 89 1.40 7.23 30.45
C ARG A 89 2.11 6.01 31.03
N THR A 90 2.86 6.16 32.12
CA THR A 90 3.64 5.09 32.73
C THR A 90 2.77 3.91 33.19
N HIS A 91 1.55 4.19 33.64
CA HIS A 91 0.58 3.17 34.09
C HIS A 91 -0.40 2.70 33.00
N LEU A 92 -0.25 3.17 31.75
CA LEU A 92 -1.17 2.83 30.66
C LEU A 92 -0.62 1.70 29.79
N PHE A 93 -1.51 1.10 29.01
CA PHE A 93 -1.17 0.15 27.96
C PHE A 93 -1.85 0.54 26.64
N ASP A 94 -1.28 1.54 25.97
CA ASP A 94 -1.89 2.17 24.78
C ASP A 94 -2.03 1.22 23.59
N ALA A 95 -1.16 0.21 23.49
CA ALA A 95 -1.25 -0.81 22.45
C ALA A 95 -2.62 -1.52 22.48
N ALA A 96 -3.21 -1.76 23.67
CA ALA A 96 -4.53 -2.38 23.79
C ALA A 96 -5.69 -1.50 23.29
N ALA A 97 -5.47 -0.19 23.10
CA ALA A 97 -6.47 0.68 22.48
C ALA A 97 -6.67 0.39 20.98
N LYS A 98 -5.77 -0.39 20.36
CA LYS A 98 -5.92 -0.88 19.00
C LYS A 98 -6.58 -2.26 18.98
N TYR A 99 -7.79 -2.35 18.43
CA TYR A 99 -8.63 -3.58 18.32
C TYR A 99 -7.87 -4.90 18.20
N HIS A 100 -6.89 -4.99 17.29
CA HIS A 100 -6.17 -6.23 16.98
C HIS A 100 -5.32 -6.78 18.13
N PHE A 101 -4.92 -5.95 19.08
CA PHE A 101 -4.19 -6.37 20.28
C PHE A 101 -5.07 -7.21 21.22
N PRO A 102 -6.17 -6.68 21.79
CA PRO A 102 -7.05 -7.46 22.66
C PRO A 102 -7.76 -8.60 21.93
N ASP A 103 -8.03 -8.46 20.63
CA ASP A 103 -8.59 -9.53 19.79
C ASP A 103 -7.55 -10.61 19.40
N ASN A 104 -6.27 -10.41 19.74
CA ASN A 104 -5.15 -11.28 19.39
C ASN A 104 -5.04 -11.60 17.89
N THR A 105 -5.40 -10.65 17.02
CA THR A 105 -5.31 -10.83 15.57
C THR A 105 -3.93 -10.38 15.04
N PRO A 106 -3.14 -11.26 14.38
CA PRO A 106 -1.86 -10.89 13.72
C PRO A 106 -1.97 -9.70 12.77
N TYR A 107 -1.07 -8.73 12.86
CA TYR A 107 -1.12 -7.49 12.08
C TYR A 107 -0.30 -7.51 10.78
N VAL A 108 0.70 -8.38 10.66
CA VAL A 108 1.59 -8.57 9.50
C VAL A 108 0.81 -8.81 8.21
N ARG A 109 -0.40 -9.38 8.32
CA ARG A 109 -1.34 -9.55 7.20
C ARG A 109 -1.63 -8.23 6.47
N TYR A 110 -1.72 -7.11 7.21
CA TYR A 110 -1.98 -5.79 6.63
C TYR A 110 -0.73 -5.24 5.93
N PHE A 111 0.46 -5.44 6.50
CA PHE A 111 1.73 -5.05 5.87
C PHE A 111 1.89 -5.76 4.52
N LEU A 112 1.77 -7.08 4.51
CA LEU A 112 1.89 -7.89 3.30
C LEU A 112 0.78 -7.60 2.29
N ALA A 113 -0.47 -7.50 2.73
CA ALA A 113 -1.59 -7.17 1.83
C ALA A 113 -1.39 -5.82 1.16
N ASN A 114 -0.80 -4.85 1.84
CA ASN A 114 -0.52 -3.54 1.29
C ASN A 114 0.48 -3.64 0.12
N ILE A 115 1.61 -4.32 0.30
CA ILE A 115 2.61 -4.57 -0.75
C ILE A 115 2.01 -5.41 -1.89
N LEU A 116 1.43 -6.57 -1.55
CA LEU A 116 0.86 -7.51 -2.52
C LEU A 116 -0.24 -6.86 -3.36
N SER A 117 -1.05 -5.94 -2.81
CA SER A 117 -2.14 -5.31 -3.57
C SER A 117 -1.65 -4.63 -4.85
N PHE A 118 -0.47 -3.99 -4.83
CA PHE A 118 0.12 -3.36 -6.01
C PHE A 118 0.75 -4.39 -6.95
N GLN A 119 1.42 -5.40 -6.41
CA GLN A 119 2.01 -6.47 -7.21
C GLN A 119 0.95 -7.29 -7.97
N LEU A 120 -0.15 -7.60 -7.29
CA LEU A 120 -1.32 -8.24 -7.88
C LEU A 120 -1.96 -7.34 -8.92
N LEU A 121 -2.14 -6.04 -8.64
CA LEU A 121 -2.67 -5.09 -9.62
C LEU A 121 -1.82 -5.08 -10.90
N GLU A 122 -0.51 -4.87 -10.80
CA GLU A 122 0.38 -4.84 -11.97
C GLU A 122 0.34 -6.16 -12.77
N GLY A 123 0.39 -7.29 -12.07
CA GLY A 123 0.29 -8.61 -12.68
C GLY A 123 -1.01 -8.81 -13.47
N LEU A 124 -2.14 -8.42 -12.88
CA LEU A 124 -3.46 -8.53 -13.50
C LEU A 124 -3.64 -7.51 -14.64
N CYS A 125 -3.08 -6.31 -14.53
CA CYS A 125 -3.07 -5.30 -15.59
C CYS A 125 -2.33 -5.80 -16.83
N ARG A 126 -1.16 -6.42 -16.66
CA ARG A 126 -0.45 -7.04 -17.79
C ARG A 126 -1.27 -8.16 -18.44
N LYS A 127 -1.95 -8.98 -17.64
CA LYS A 127 -2.82 -10.05 -18.16
C LYS A 127 -4.09 -9.52 -18.83
N SER A 128 -4.57 -8.33 -18.50
CA SER A 128 -5.76 -7.75 -19.13
C SER A 128 -5.48 -7.27 -20.56
N ILE A 129 -4.24 -6.85 -20.85
CA ILE A 129 -3.81 -6.31 -22.16
C ILE A 129 -2.99 -7.29 -23.02
N TYR A 130 -2.56 -8.43 -22.48
CA TYR A 130 -1.68 -9.36 -23.19
C TYR A 130 -2.28 -9.79 -24.55
N GLY A 131 -1.53 -9.60 -25.64
CA GLY A 131 -2.01 -9.91 -27.00
C GLY A 131 -2.93 -8.85 -27.63
N SER A 132 -3.21 -7.75 -26.90
CA SER A 132 -3.86 -6.53 -27.43
C SER A 132 -2.87 -5.39 -27.69
N VAL A 133 -1.60 -5.58 -27.33
CA VAL A 133 -0.50 -4.60 -27.50
C VAL A 133 0.76 -5.32 -27.98
N ASP A 134 1.56 -4.65 -28.80
CA ASP A 134 2.78 -5.21 -29.43
C ASP A 134 3.86 -5.56 -28.38
N THR A 135 3.87 -4.87 -27.24
CA THR A 135 4.84 -5.05 -26.16
C THR A 135 4.16 -5.50 -24.85
N PRO A 136 3.84 -6.80 -24.69
CA PRO A 136 3.05 -7.30 -23.55
C PRO A 136 3.70 -7.14 -22.17
N TYR A 137 4.97 -6.70 -22.11
CA TYR A 137 5.72 -6.49 -20.87
C TYR A 137 5.65 -5.05 -20.35
N GLN A 138 5.34 -4.07 -21.21
CA GLN A 138 5.16 -2.67 -20.83
C GLN A 138 3.66 -2.32 -20.81
N LEU A 139 3.22 -1.65 -19.75
CA LEU A 139 1.87 -1.12 -19.70
C LEU A 139 1.81 0.12 -20.61
N PRO A 140 0.79 0.26 -21.48
CA PRO A 140 0.64 1.44 -22.34
C PRO A 140 0.17 2.68 -21.55
N MET A 141 0.00 2.55 -20.23
CA MET A 141 -0.40 3.61 -19.32
C MET A 141 0.28 3.47 -17.95
N PRO A 142 0.33 4.55 -17.14
CA PRO A 142 0.71 4.48 -15.74
C PRO A 142 -0.16 3.47 -14.96
N LEU A 143 0.45 2.75 -14.00
CA LEU A 143 -0.22 1.68 -13.26
C LEU A 143 -1.49 2.13 -12.51
N HIS A 144 -1.49 3.35 -11.96
CA HIS A 144 -2.64 3.93 -11.25
C HIS A 144 -3.88 4.18 -12.14
N ARG A 145 -3.70 4.20 -13.48
CA ARG A 145 -4.81 4.31 -14.43
C ARG A 145 -5.35 2.96 -14.89
N CYS A 146 -4.72 1.85 -14.54
CA CYS A 146 -5.21 0.53 -14.92
C CYS A 146 -6.61 0.27 -14.36
N ASP A 147 -7.49 -0.28 -15.20
CA ASP A 147 -8.83 -0.68 -14.83
C ASP A 147 -9.09 -2.12 -15.31
N LEU A 148 -9.44 -3.00 -14.36
CA LEU A 148 -9.69 -4.42 -14.63
C LEU A 148 -11.17 -4.69 -14.96
N TYR A 149 -12.05 -3.69 -14.85
CA TYR A 149 -13.48 -3.83 -15.06
C TYR A 149 -13.81 -4.39 -16.45
N GLY A 150 -14.72 -5.38 -16.49
CA GLY A 150 -15.15 -6.03 -17.73
C GLY A 150 -14.17 -7.05 -18.31
N SER A 151 -12.98 -7.22 -17.74
CA SER A 151 -12.01 -8.19 -18.25
C SER A 151 -12.36 -9.64 -17.86
N LYS A 152 -13.09 -10.34 -18.73
CA LYS A 152 -13.37 -11.79 -18.60
C LYS A 152 -12.09 -12.62 -18.48
N ARG A 153 -11.00 -12.16 -19.06
CA ARG A 153 -9.70 -12.82 -18.98
C ARG A 153 -9.13 -12.75 -17.56
N VAL A 154 -9.09 -11.56 -16.96
CA VAL A 154 -8.66 -11.37 -15.57
C VAL A 154 -9.56 -12.17 -14.63
N GLY A 155 -10.88 -12.18 -14.85
CA GLY A 155 -11.82 -12.99 -14.08
C GLY A 155 -11.49 -14.49 -14.09
N ARG A 156 -11.12 -15.06 -15.25
CA ARG A 156 -10.68 -16.46 -15.35
C ARG A 156 -9.38 -16.72 -14.59
N VAL A 157 -8.42 -15.80 -14.66
CA VAL A 157 -7.15 -15.89 -13.91
C VAL A 157 -7.39 -15.86 -12.41
N LEU A 158 -8.21 -14.91 -11.94
CA LEU A 158 -8.60 -14.78 -10.53
C LEU A 158 -9.31 -16.05 -10.05
N LYS A 159 -10.29 -16.56 -10.79
CA LYS A 159 -10.99 -17.80 -10.44
C LYS A 159 -10.02 -18.97 -10.29
N LYS A 160 -9.08 -19.13 -11.23
CA LYS A 160 -8.07 -20.19 -11.18
C LYS A 160 -7.15 -20.05 -9.97
N ALA A 161 -6.70 -18.84 -9.66
CA ALA A 161 -5.78 -18.58 -8.55
C ALA A 161 -6.44 -18.71 -7.17
N LEU A 162 -7.70 -18.30 -7.04
CA LEU A 162 -8.42 -18.29 -5.75
C LEU A 162 -9.09 -19.62 -5.42
N ALA A 163 -9.48 -20.42 -6.42
CA ALA A 163 -10.18 -21.69 -6.21
C ALA A 163 -9.48 -22.69 -5.28
N PRO A 164 -8.14 -22.84 -5.29
CA PRO A 164 -7.46 -23.79 -4.40
C PRO A 164 -7.49 -23.39 -2.91
N GLY A 165 -7.74 -22.13 -2.56
CA GLY A 165 -7.64 -21.66 -1.18
C GLY A 165 -6.26 -21.99 -0.58
N GLY A 166 -6.25 -22.59 0.61
CA GLY A 166 -5.03 -23.00 1.31
C GLY A 166 -4.41 -24.33 0.84
N SER A 167 -4.93 -24.96 -0.22
CA SER A 167 -4.42 -26.26 -0.70
C SER A 167 -3.15 -26.17 -1.56
N GLN A 168 -2.71 -24.96 -1.93
CA GLN A 168 -1.47 -24.72 -2.66
C GLN A 168 -0.58 -23.74 -1.92
N HIS A 169 0.73 -23.88 -2.10
CA HIS A 169 1.68 -22.91 -1.57
C HIS A 169 1.43 -21.52 -2.17
N TRP A 170 1.49 -20.48 -1.35
CA TRP A 170 1.11 -19.12 -1.74
C TRP A 170 1.96 -18.58 -2.90
N THR A 171 3.22 -19.01 -3.05
CA THR A 171 4.09 -18.61 -4.17
C THR A 171 3.56 -19.09 -5.51
N THR A 172 2.96 -20.28 -5.57
CA THR A 172 2.30 -20.82 -6.78
C THR A 172 1.09 -19.98 -7.17
N VAL A 173 0.30 -19.56 -6.18
CA VAL A 173 -0.84 -18.67 -6.36
C VAL A 173 -0.35 -17.29 -6.85
N LEU A 174 0.68 -16.74 -6.21
CA LEU A 174 1.28 -15.46 -6.59
C LEU A 174 1.84 -15.48 -8.01
N LYS A 175 2.52 -16.55 -8.41
CA LYS A 175 3.03 -16.73 -9.78
C LYS A 175 1.90 -16.79 -10.80
N THR A 176 0.79 -17.44 -10.47
CA THR A 176 -0.39 -17.48 -11.34
C THR A 176 -0.94 -16.06 -11.59
N LEU A 177 -0.98 -15.23 -10.56
CA LEU A 177 -1.51 -13.87 -10.61
C LEU A 177 -0.53 -12.86 -11.23
N THR A 178 0.76 -12.99 -10.97
CA THR A 178 1.76 -11.94 -11.25
C THR A 178 2.88 -12.36 -12.20
N GLY A 179 3.09 -13.66 -12.36
CA GLY A 179 4.24 -14.23 -13.05
C GLY A 179 5.49 -14.35 -12.17
N LYS A 180 5.48 -13.83 -10.94
CA LYS A 180 6.59 -13.88 -9.99
C LYS A 180 6.24 -14.76 -8.79
N GLU A 181 7.25 -15.42 -8.21
CA GLU A 181 7.10 -16.23 -6.99
C GLU A 181 7.43 -15.43 -5.72
N GLU A 182 8.20 -14.35 -5.86
CA GLU A 182 8.65 -13.50 -4.75
C GLU A 182 7.72 -12.31 -4.53
N ILE A 183 7.60 -11.90 -3.27
CA ILE A 183 6.96 -10.63 -2.89
C ILE A 183 7.93 -9.49 -3.22
N SER A 184 7.43 -8.44 -3.88
CA SER A 184 8.25 -7.30 -4.29
C SER A 184 7.51 -5.99 -4.14
N VAL A 185 8.21 -4.98 -3.63
CA VAL A 185 7.70 -3.60 -3.47
C VAL A 185 7.73 -2.81 -4.77
N ASP A 186 8.39 -3.30 -5.83
CA ASP A 186 8.63 -2.51 -7.04
C ASP A 186 7.33 -1.99 -7.67
N SER A 187 6.26 -2.77 -7.59
CA SER A 187 4.96 -2.41 -8.17
C SER A 187 4.32 -1.25 -7.42
N MET A 188 4.51 -1.19 -6.09
CA MET A 188 4.07 -0.07 -5.26
C MET A 188 4.93 1.17 -5.54
N VAL A 189 6.25 1.01 -5.64
CA VAL A 189 7.17 2.10 -6.00
C VAL A 189 6.79 2.70 -7.36
N ARG A 190 6.58 1.86 -8.38
CA ARG A 190 6.10 2.30 -9.71
C ARG A 190 4.74 2.97 -9.66
N TYR A 191 3.83 2.50 -8.80
CA TYR A 191 2.50 3.11 -8.67
C TYR A 191 2.60 4.57 -8.19
N PHE A 192 3.44 4.83 -7.20
CA PHE A 192 3.59 6.14 -6.58
C PHE A 192 4.70 7.02 -7.16
N GLU A 193 5.54 6.49 -8.07
CA GLU A 193 6.67 7.22 -8.68
C GLU A 193 6.30 8.64 -9.14
N PRO A 194 5.17 8.89 -9.82
CA PRO A 194 4.85 10.25 -10.24
C PRO A 194 4.55 11.19 -9.07
N LEU A 195 3.90 10.68 -8.02
CA LEU A 195 3.64 11.45 -6.81
C LEU A 195 4.94 11.73 -6.06
N THR A 196 5.84 10.75 -5.94
CA THR A 196 7.15 10.93 -5.32
C THR A 196 7.93 12.05 -5.98
N LYS A 197 8.06 12.03 -7.32
CA LYS A 197 8.74 13.09 -8.08
C LYS A 197 8.09 14.46 -7.88
N TYR A 198 6.78 14.52 -7.73
CA TYR A 198 6.04 15.76 -7.47
C TYR A 198 6.30 16.28 -6.05
N LEU A 199 6.25 15.41 -5.04
CA LEU A 199 6.51 15.78 -3.64
C LEU A 199 7.96 16.21 -3.42
N ASP A 200 8.93 15.55 -4.04
CA ASP A 200 10.35 15.95 -3.96
C ASP A 200 10.58 17.37 -4.47
N LYS A 201 9.88 17.77 -5.53
CA LYS A 201 9.92 19.15 -6.05
C LYS A 201 9.34 20.13 -5.02
N ILE A 202 8.20 19.81 -4.41
CA ILE A 202 7.58 20.66 -3.39
C ILE A 202 8.48 20.79 -2.17
N ILE A 203 9.00 19.67 -1.66
CA ILE A 203 9.92 19.63 -0.50
C ILE A 203 11.11 20.54 -0.75
N LYS A 204 11.75 20.43 -1.92
CA LYS A 204 12.89 21.27 -2.30
C LYS A 204 12.53 22.75 -2.44
N GLN A 205 11.39 23.06 -3.08
CA GLN A 205 10.96 24.44 -3.30
C GLN A 205 10.57 25.17 -2.02
N GLN A 206 9.95 24.45 -1.09
CA GLN A 206 9.44 24.99 0.17
C GLN A 206 10.41 24.85 1.33
N GLY A 207 11.56 24.18 1.12
CA GLY A 207 12.54 23.93 2.18
C GLY A 207 11.98 23.10 3.32
N ILE A 208 11.11 22.14 3.02
CA ILE A 208 10.46 21.31 4.05
C ILE A 208 11.51 20.35 4.64
N PRO A 209 11.76 20.36 5.96
CA PRO A 209 12.65 19.39 6.58
C PRO A 209 12.07 17.97 6.46
N VAL A 210 12.93 16.99 6.15
CA VAL A 210 12.56 15.58 6.02
C VAL A 210 13.19 14.78 7.15
N GLY A 211 12.36 13.99 7.83
CA GLY A 211 12.72 13.32 9.07
C GLY A 211 12.09 14.02 10.28
N TRP A 212 12.41 13.51 11.46
CA TRP A 212 11.95 14.01 12.76
C TRP A 212 13.07 13.90 13.78
#